data_AF-A0A9D8UJA7-F1
#
_entry.id   AF-A0A9D8UJA7-F1
#
_cell.length_a   1.000
_cell.length_b   1.000
_cell.length_c   1.000
_cell.angle_alpha   90.00
_cell.angle_beta   90.00
_cell.angle_gamma   90.00
#
_symmetry.space_group_name_H-M   'P 1'
#
loop_
_entity.id
_entity.type
_entity.pdbx_description
1 polymer ?
#
loop_
_entity_poly.entity_id
_entity_poly.type
_entity_poly.pdbx_seq_one_letter_code
_entity_poly.pdbx_strand_id
1 'polypeptide(L)'
;MDSTFFNIIMAILAIVLVFFIVMKKKLSLKEDIGLVIPGLNHVLIWLLGFIILIGIEEFFYNLEDGGAGAELWTEKYTTFEIILRFFGVVLLAPISEELLFRGLIFSQINKTRLKVVGAIVIPALIFSLIHIQYSSILILGLIFVDGLFYGMARHYTKSVLVPIILHLYSNLGAVLERLL
;
A
#
# COMPACT_ATOMS: atom_id res chain seq x y z
N MET A 1 10.45 -22.96 -0.20
CA MET A 1 10.89 -21.58 -0.52
C MET A 1 10.30 -20.73 0.57
N ASP A 2 11.12 -20.09 1.41
CA ASP A 2 10.59 -19.30 2.53
C ASP A 2 9.63 -18.24 1.99
N SER A 3 8.52 -18.02 2.69
CA SER A 3 7.44 -17.12 2.25
C SER A 3 7.95 -15.72 1.88
N THR A 4 9.06 -15.28 2.48
CA THR A 4 9.77 -14.04 2.14
C THR A 4 10.22 -13.97 0.68
N PHE A 5 10.95 -14.98 0.20
CA PHE A 5 11.49 -14.98 -1.17
C PHE A 5 10.36 -15.03 -2.18
N PHE A 6 9.32 -15.80 -1.89
CA PHE A 6 8.12 -15.85 -2.73
C PHE A 6 7.48 -14.46 -2.86
N ASN A 7 7.26 -13.77 -1.74
CA ASN A 7 6.66 -12.43 -1.73
C ASN A 7 7.50 -11.39 -2.49
N ILE A 8 8.83 -11.42 -2.32
CA ILE A 8 9.75 -10.54 -3.07
C ILE A 8 9.64 -10.78 -4.57
N ILE A 9 9.68 -12.05 -5.00
CA ILE A 9 9.54 -12.41 -6.41
C ILE A 9 8.18 -11.94 -6.95
N MET A 10 7.09 -12.16 -6.20
CA MET A 10 5.76 -11.73 -6.60
C MET A 10 5.66 -10.20 -6.73
N ALA A 11 6.25 -9.43 -5.81
CA ALA A 11 6.29 -7.97 -5.91
C ALA A 11 7.05 -7.50 -7.15
N ILE A 12 8.21 -8.11 -7.44
CA ILE A 12 8.99 -7.80 -8.65
C ILE A 12 8.20 -8.16 -9.91
N LEU A 13 7.58 -9.34 -9.95
CA LEU A 13 6.74 -9.79 -11.07
C LEU A 13 5.54 -8.86 -11.28
N ALA A 14 4.93 -8.36 -10.20
CA ALA A 14 3.84 -7.39 -10.28
C ALA A 14 4.31 -6.06 -10.89
N ILE A 15 5.47 -5.54 -10.48
CA ILE A 15 6.08 -4.35 -11.08
C ILE A 15 6.35 -4.57 -12.57
N VAL A 16 7.00 -5.68 -12.92
CA VAL A 16 7.30 -6.06 -14.32
C VAL A 16 6.01 -6.16 -15.13
N LEU A 17 4.96 -6.78 -14.58
CA LEU A 17 3.67 -6.90 -15.23
C LEU A 17 3.01 -5.54 -15.47
N VAL A 18 3.06 -4.62 -14.49
CA VAL A 18 2.54 -3.25 -14.65
C VAL A 18 3.26 -2.55 -15.80
N PHE A 19 4.59 -2.56 -15.83
CA PHE A 19 5.36 -1.91 -16.90
C PHE A 19 5.16 -2.58 -18.26
N PHE A 20 5.05 -3.91 -18.30
CA PHE A 20 4.71 -4.66 -19.51
C PHE A 20 3.34 -4.23 -20.06
N ILE A 21 2.31 -4.10 -19.22
CA ILE A 21 0.98 -3.64 -19.63
C ILE A 21 1.04 -2.18 -20.11
N VAL A 22 1.76 -1.32 -19.39
CA VAL A 22 1.97 0.08 -19.80
C VAL A 22 2.56 0.16 -21.20
N MET A 23 3.62 -0.60 -21.47
CA MET A 23 4.24 -0.66 -22.80
C MET A 23 3.27 -1.20 -23.86
N LYS A 24 2.63 -2.34 -23.59
CA LYS A 24 1.73 -3.01 -24.53
C LYS A 24 0.51 -2.16 -24.90
N LYS A 25 -0.03 -1.43 -23.92
CA LYS A 25 -1.20 -0.54 -24.10
C LYS A 25 -0.82 0.90 -24.44
N LYS A 26 0.48 1.22 -24.56
CA LYS A 26 1.01 2.57 -24.83
C LYS A 26 0.47 3.61 -23.83
N LEU A 27 0.39 3.24 -22.55
CA LEU A 27 -0.04 4.14 -21.49
C LEU A 27 1.08 5.14 -21.15
N SER A 28 0.70 6.36 -20.81
CA SER A 28 1.60 7.41 -20.34
C SER A 28 2.00 7.17 -18.89
N LEU A 29 3.30 7.03 -18.62
CA LEU A 29 3.79 6.94 -17.23
C LEU A 29 3.39 8.17 -16.41
N LYS A 30 3.30 9.34 -17.05
CA LYS A 30 2.95 10.60 -16.39
C LYS A 30 1.44 10.79 -16.24
N GLU A 31 0.66 10.52 -17.28
CA GLU A 31 -0.77 10.87 -17.27
C GLU A 31 -1.65 9.70 -16.78
N ASP A 32 -1.29 8.47 -17.13
CA ASP A 32 -2.04 7.29 -16.72
C ASP A 32 -1.53 6.80 -15.36
N ILE A 33 -0.25 6.45 -15.28
CA ILE A 33 0.34 5.89 -14.06
C ILE A 33 0.63 6.98 -13.03
N GLY A 34 0.75 8.26 -13.45
CA GLY A 34 1.09 9.40 -12.59
C GLY A 34 2.35 9.20 -11.78
N LEU A 35 3.40 8.71 -12.44
CA LEU A 35 4.78 8.85 -11.99
C LEU A 35 5.18 10.32 -12.18
N VAL A 36 4.68 11.15 -11.27
CA VAL A 36 4.90 12.59 -11.20
C VAL A 36 5.51 12.88 -9.84
N ILE A 37 6.63 13.61 -9.81
CA ILE A 37 7.22 14.07 -8.55
C ILE A 37 6.25 15.08 -7.92
N PRO A 38 5.67 14.77 -6.75
CA PRO A 38 4.74 15.68 -6.09
C PRO A 38 5.50 16.85 -5.46
N GLY A 39 4.86 18.00 -5.36
CA GLY A 39 5.39 19.10 -4.55
C GLY A 39 5.41 18.71 -3.06
N LEU A 40 6.42 19.15 -2.31
CA LEU A 40 6.63 18.78 -0.91
C LEU A 40 5.38 19.03 -0.04
N ASN A 41 4.68 20.15 -0.25
CA ASN A 41 3.46 20.48 0.50
C ASN A 41 2.38 19.41 0.36
N HIS A 42 2.22 18.81 -0.82
CA HIS A 42 1.27 17.72 -1.00
C HIS A 42 1.70 16.51 -0.17
N VAL A 43 2.97 16.13 -0.22
CA VAL A 43 3.48 15.01 0.59
C VAL A 43 3.24 15.26 2.07
N LEU A 44 3.58 16.45 2.59
CA LEU A 44 3.43 16.77 4.01
C LEU A 44 1.97 16.80 4.48
N ILE A 45 1.06 17.38 3.70
CA ILE A 45 -0.37 17.46 4.06
C ILE A 45 -0.98 16.05 4.10
N TRP A 46 -0.70 15.23 3.08
CA TRP A 46 -1.23 13.87 3.02
C TRP A 46 -0.60 12.98 4.09
N LEU A 47 0.70 13.14 4.36
CA LEU A 47 1.38 12.40 5.43
C LEU A 47 0.83 12.78 6.81
N LEU A 48 0.59 14.06 7.07
CA LEU A 48 -0.01 14.50 8.34
C LEU A 48 -1.42 13.91 8.52
N GLY A 49 -2.26 13.98 7.48
CA GLY A 49 -3.59 13.36 7.51
C GLY A 49 -3.51 11.85 7.74
N PHE A 50 -2.52 11.19 7.15
CA PHE A 50 -2.32 9.75 7.29
C PHE A 50 -1.82 9.36 8.69
N ILE A 51 -0.95 10.16 9.30
CA ILE A 51 -0.51 9.96 10.70
C ILE A 51 -1.70 10.04 11.65
N ILE A 52 -2.62 10.99 11.43
CA ILE A 52 -3.85 11.10 12.23
C ILE A 52 -4.73 9.86 12.02
N LEU A 53 -4.86 9.39 10.77
CA LEU A 53 -5.60 8.17 10.47
C LEU A 53 -5.00 6.96 11.21
N ILE A 54 -3.68 6.73 11.10
CA ILE A 54 -3.00 5.65 11.81
C ILE A 54 -3.24 5.72 13.32
N GLY A 55 -3.17 6.91 13.93
CA GLY A 55 -3.45 7.04 15.37
C GLY A 55 -4.89 6.69 15.76
N ILE A 56 -5.87 6.94 14.88
CA ILE A 56 -7.26 6.52 15.06
C ILE A 56 -7.36 4.99 14.90
N GLU A 57 -6.70 4.42 13.90
CA GLU A 57 -6.71 2.98 13.65
C GLU A 57 -6.04 2.21 14.77
N GLU A 58 -4.91 2.68 15.29
CA GLU A 58 -4.20 2.10 16.43
C GLU A 58 -5.10 2.06 17.67
N PHE A 59 -5.93 3.08 17.90
CA PHE A 59 -6.95 3.04 18.95
C PHE A 59 -7.95 1.89 18.74
N PHE A 60 -8.46 1.70 17.52
CA PHE A 60 -9.39 0.60 17.21
C PHE A 60 -8.73 -0.79 17.29
N TYR A 61 -7.49 -0.93 16.80
CA TYR A 61 -6.70 -2.15 16.93
C TYR A 61 -6.51 -2.56 18.38
N ASN A 62 -6.15 -1.60 19.25
CA ASN A 62 -5.96 -1.86 20.67
C ASN A 62 -7.26 -2.27 21.40
N LEU A 63 -8.43 -1.82 20.92
CA LEU A 63 -9.72 -2.29 21.45
C LEU A 63 -10.03 -3.73 21.06
N GLU A 64 -9.60 -4.18 19.88
CA GLU A 64 -9.85 -5.54 19.39
C GLU A 64 -8.90 -6.58 20.00
N ASP A 65 -7.60 -6.31 19.98
CA ASP A 65 -6.57 -7.26 20.39
C ASP A 65 -6.12 -7.08 21.85
N GLY A 66 -6.75 -6.14 22.59
CA GLY A 66 -6.43 -5.86 23.98
C GLY A 66 -5.01 -5.36 24.23
N GLY A 67 -4.33 -4.88 23.18
CA GLY A 67 -2.94 -4.44 23.23
C GLY A 67 -1.93 -5.59 23.33
N ALA A 68 -2.24 -6.77 22.79
CA ALA A 68 -1.36 -7.95 22.84
C ALA A 68 0.00 -7.77 22.15
N GLY A 69 0.19 -6.68 21.39
CA GLY A 69 1.44 -6.36 20.71
C GLY A 69 1.72 -7.27 19.50
N ALA A 70 2.64 -6.86 18.65
CA ALA A 70 3.00 -7.65 17.47
C ALA A 70 3.94 -8.81 17.82
N GLU A 71 3.83 -9.93 17.11
CA GLU A 71 4.81 -11.02 17.18
C GLU A 71 6.20 -10.52 16.74
N LEU A 72 7.21 -10.71 17.60
CA LEU A 72 8.58 -10.26 17.35
C LEU A 72 9.28 -11.13 16.30
N TRP A 73 9.83 -10.48 15.28
CA TRP A 73 10.60 -11.14 14.23
C TRP A 73 11.97 -11.62 14.71
N THR A 74 12.54 -10.95 15.71
CA THR A 74 13.84 -11.28 16.31
C THR A 74 13.84 -12.64 17.01
N GLU A 75 12.68 -13.13 17.43
CA GLU A 75 12.52 -14.45 18.07
C GLU A 75 12.31 -15.58 17.05
N LYS A 76 11.95 -15.24 15.80
CA LYS A 76 11.45 -16.20 14.80
C LYS A 76 12.37 -16.35 13.59
N TYR A 77 13.12 -15.32 13.25
CA TYR A 77 13.87 -15.24 12.01
C TYR A 77 15.34 -14.87 12.25
N THR A 78 16.21 -15.34 11.37
CA THR A 78 17.61 -14.92 11.35
C THR A 78 17.74 -13.46 10.93
N THR A 79 18.85 -12.81 11.27
CA THR A 79 19.14 -11.43 10.82
C THR A 79 19.04 -11.27 9.30
N PHE A 80 19.51 -12.27 8.55
CA PHE A 80 19.44 -12.24 7.08
C PHE A 80 17.99 -12.26 6.58
N GLU A 81 17.15 -13.14 7.13
CA GLU A 81 15.73 -13.19 6.78
C GLU A 81 14.99 -11.92 7.18
N ILE A 82 15.32 -11.31 8.32
CA ILE A 82 14.76 -10.02 8.76
C ILE A 82 15.09 -8.92 7.75
N ILE A 83 16.34 -8.84 7.30
CA ILE A 83 16.75 -7.87 6.27
C ILE A 83 15.95 -8.07 4.98
N LEU A 84 15.80 -9.32 4.52
CA LEU A 84 15.00 -9.61 3.33
C LEU A 84 13.52 -9.25 3.52
N ARG A 85 12.93 -9.59 4.67
CA ARG A 85 11.54 -9.25 5.01
C ARG A 85 11.35 -7.73 5.08
N PHE A 86 12.28 -7.00 5.67
CA PHE A 86 12.26 -5.54 5.71
C PHE A 86 12.16 -4.96 4.30
N PHE A 87 13.06 -5.35 3.39
CA PHE A 87 13.02 -4.82 2.01
C PHE A 87 11.77 -5.26 1.24
N GLY A 88 11.32 -6.50 1.45
CA GLY A 88 10.11 -7.02 0.84
C GLY A 88 8.85 -6.27 1.28
N VAL A 89 8.66 -6.09 2.59
CA VAL A 89 7.46 -5.50 3.20
C VAL A 89 7.50 -3.98 3.14
N VAL A 90 8.63 -3.35 3.50
CA VAL A 90 8.71 -1.89 3.58
C VAL A 90 8.84 -1.26 2.21
N LEU A 91 9.58 -1.85 1.26
CA LEU A 91 9.81 -1.21 -0.04
C LEU A 91 9.03 -1.87 -1.18
N LEU A 92 9.29 -3.16 -1.44
CA LEU A 92 8.83 -3.79 -2.68
C LEU A 92 7.31 -3.95 -2.72
N ALA A 93 6.69 -4.37 -1.61
CA ALA A 93 5.24 -4.54 -1.53
C ALA A 93 4.51 -3.20 -1.79
N PRO A 94 4.73 -2.10 -1.04
CA PRO A 94 4.10 -0.82 -1.33
C PRO A 94 4.32 -0.30 -2.75
N ILE A 95 5.55 -0.39 -3.27
CA ILE A 95 5.83 0.05 -4.64
C ILE A 95 5.02 -0.77 -5.65
N SER A 96 5.02 -2.09 -5.51
CA SER A 96 4.31 -2.98 -6.44
C SER A 96 2.80 -2.80 -6.38
N GLU A 97 2.25 -2.69 -5.17
CA GLU A 97 0.82 -2.59 -4.91
C GLU A 97 0.30 -1.23 -5.36
N GLU A 98 0.95 -0.12 -5.02
CA GLU A 98 0.50 1.20 -5.44
C GLU A 98 0.61 1.42 -6.95
N LEU A 99 1.67 0.90 -7.60
CA LEU A 99 1.78 0.93 -9.06
C LEU A 99 0.64 0.14 -9.72
N LEU A 100 0.24 -0.99 -9.16
CA LEU A 100 -0.87 -1.80 -9.66
C LEU A 100 -2.23 -1.13 -9.39
N PHE A 101 -2.53 -0.81 -8.14
CA PHE A 101 -3.84 -0.33 -7.71
C PHE A 101 -4.07 1.14 -8.03
N ARG A 102 -3.14 2.04 -7.65
CA ARG A 102 -3.28 3.52 -7.76
C ARG A 102 -2.69 4.06 -9.06
N GLY A 103 -1.76 3.32 -9.67
CA GLY A 103 -1.29 3.57 -11.02
C GLY A 103 -2.23 2.95 -12.05
N LEU A 104 -2.05 1.66 -12.31
CA LEU A 104 -2.68 0.98 -13.44
C LEU A 104 -4.20 0.87 -13.29
N ILE A 105 -4.73 0.18 -12.27
CA ILE A 105 -6.16 -0.10 -12.13
C ILE A 105 -6.96 1.20 -11.98
N PHE A 106 -6.54 2.10 -11.09
CA PHE A 106 -7.14 3.43 -10.92
C PHE A 106 -7.27 4.16 -12.26
N SER A 107 -6.19 4.23 -13.06
CA SER A 107 -6.21 4.96 -14.33
C SER A 107 -7.24 4.39 -15.32
N GLN A 108 -7.37 3.07 -15.37
CA GLN A 108 -8.30 2.41 -16.30
C GLN A 108 -9.75 2.62 -15.85
N ILE A 109 -10.03 2.47 -14.55
CA ILE A 109 -11.39 2.67 -14.02
C ILE A 109 -11.82 4.13 -14.16
N ASN A 110 -10.91 5.09 -13.93
CA ASN A 110 -11.22 6.52 -14.01
C ASN A 110 -11.66 6.96 -15.43
N LYS A 111 -11.26 6.21 -16.47
CA LYS A 111 -11.69 6.43 -17.87
C LYS A 111 -13.06 5.83 -18.20
N THR A 112 -13.64 5.05 -17.28
CA THR A 112 -14.98 4.44 -17.45
C THR A 112 -16.09 5.36 -16.93
N ARG A 113 -17.35 4.90 -17.02
CA ARG A 113 -18.51 5.59 -16.44
C ARG A 113 -18.46 5.72 -14.92
N LEU A 114 -17.64 4.90 -14.24
CA LEU A 114 -17.49 4.94 -12.78
C LEU A 114 -16.62 6.11 -12.30
N LYS A 115 -15.82 6.70 -13.20
CA LYS A 115 -14.98 7.87 -12.96
C LYS A 115 -14.14 7.73 -11.68
N VAL A 116 -13.86 8.85 -11.02
CA VAL A 116 -13.01 8.93 -9.81
C VAL A 116 -13.56 8.09 -8.66
N VAL A 117 -14.87 8.04 -8.46
CA VAL A 117 -15.47 7.31 -7.34
C VAL A 117 -15.17 5.81 -7.47
N GLY A 118 -15.41 5.22 -8.65
CA GLY A 118 -15.05 3.83 -8.88
C GLY A 118 -13.53 3.60 -8.84
N ALA A 119 -12.75 4.55 -9.34
CA ALA A 119 -11.28 4.45 -9.34
C ALA A 119 -10.68 4.47 -7.93
N ILE A 120 -11.37 5.06 -6.95
CA ILE A 120 -10.97 5.03 -5.54
C ILE A 120 -11.53 3.78 -4.85
N VAL A 121 -12.85 3.55 -4.93
CA VAL A 121 -13.54 2.53 -4.14
C VAL A 121 -13.19 1.11 -4.59
N ILE A 122 -13.13 0.84 -5.90
CA ILE A 122 -12.91 -0.53 -6.39
C ILE A 122 -11.50 -1.03 -6.05
N PRO A 123 -10.41 -0.27 -6.33
CA PRO A 123 -9.08 -0.69 -5.91
C PRO A 123 -8.95 -0.82 -4.40
N ALA A 124 -9.56 0.08 -3.61
CA ALA A 124 -9.57 -0.03 -2.16
C ALA A 124 -10.24 -1.33 -1.68
N LEU A 125 -11.38 -1.69 -2.27
CA LEU A 125 -12.10 -2.90 -1.93
C LEU A 125 -11.29 -4.14 -2.29
N ILE A 126 -10.73 -4.20 -3.50
CA ILE A 126 -9.88 -5.33 -3.92
C ILE A 126 -8.65 -5.42 -3.01
N PHE A 127 -8.02 -4.28 -2.69
CA PHE A 127 -6.87 -4.20 -1.79
C PHE A 127 -7.19 -4.80 -0.42
N SER A 128 -8.32 -4.42 0.19
CA SER A 128 -8.76 -5.04 1.45
C SER A 128 -9.03 -6.55 1.31
N LEU A 129 -9.72 -6.97 0.25
CA LEU A 129 -10.09 -8.38 0.07
C LEU A 129 -8.89 -9.31 -0.15
N ILE A 130 -7.80 -8.83 -0.77
CA ILE A 130 -6.58 -9.65 -0.91
C ILE A 130 -5.81 -9.80 0.42
N HIS A 131 -6.20 -9.06 1.46
CA HIS A 131 -5.63 -9.14 2.82
C HIS A 131 -6.47 -10.01 3.77
N ILE A 132 -7.37 -10.85 3.24
CA ILE A 132 -8.27 -11.71 4.02
C ILE A 132 -7.56 -12.66 5.01
N GLN A 133 -6.24 -12.87 4.87
CA GLN A 133 -5.45 -13.64 5.85
C GLN A 133 -5.47 -13.07 7.26
N TYR A 134 -5.77 -11.78 7.46
CA TYR A 134 -5.89 -11.20 8.80
C TYR A 134 -7.16 -11.64 9.53
N SER A 135 -8.13 -12.26 8.84
CA SER A 135 -9.37 -12.89 9.35
C SER A 135 -10.34 -12.01 10.18
N SER A 136 -9.88 -10.90 10.76
CA SER A 136 -10.73 -9.91 11.42
C SER A 136 -11.42 -9.00 10.41
N ILE A 137 -12.74 -8.89 10.56
CA ILE A 137 -13.54 -7.96 9.76
C ILE A 137 -13.20 -6.49 10.06
N LEU A 138 -12.80 -6.18 11.29
CA LEU A 138 -12.38 -4.83 11.67
C LEU A 138 -11.09 -4.49 10.94
N ILE A 139 -10.07 -5.36 11.00
CA ILE A 139 -8.79 -5.19 10.29
C ILE A 139 -9.01 -4.99 8.79
N LEU A 140 -9.86 -5.82 8.16
CA LEU A 140 -10.19 -5.64 6.73
C LEU A 140 -10.87 -4.29 6.45
N GLY A 141 -11.71 -3.83 7.38
CA GLY A 141 -12.31 -2.50 7.33
C GLY A 141 -11.28 -1.37 7.39
N LEU A 142 -10.28 -1.47 8.27
CA LEU A 142 -9.19 -0.49 8.38
C LEU A 142 -8.33 -0.48 7.11
N ILE A 143 -7.95 -1.66 6.59
CA ILE A 143 -7.22 -1.80 5.32
C ILE A 143 -8.02 -1.22 4.14
N PHE A 144 -9.36 -1.32 4.18
CA PHE A 144 -10.22 -0.68 3.18
C PHE A 144 -10.18 0.85 3.30
N VAL A 145 -10.15 1.40 4.52
CA VAL A 145 -10.03 2.84 4.78
C VAL A 145 -8.68 3.38 4.29
N ASP A 146 -7.57 2.70 4.59
CA ASP A 146 -6.25 2.94 3.97
C ASP A 146 -6.35 2.91 2.45
N GLY A 147 -7.04 1.88 1.95
CA GLY A 147 -7.46 1.68 0.58
C GLY A 147 -7.96 2.97 -0.08
N LEU A 148 -8.98 3.55 0.55
CA LEU A 148 -9.63 4.80 0.13
C LEU A 148 -8.69 5.99 0.27
N PHE A 149 -7.95 6.09 1.37
CA PHE A 149 -7.04 7.20 1.64
C PHE A 149 -5.95 7.31 0.59
N TYR A 150 -5.29 6.20 0.24
CA TYR A 150 -4.30 6.15 -0.85
C TYR A 150 -4.93 6.49 -2.20
N GLY A 151 -6.18 6.06 -2.46
CA GLY A 151 -6.92 6.42 -3.67
C GLY A 151 -7.23 7.92 -3.77
N MET A 152 -7.61 8.55 -2.66
CA MET A 152 -7.81 10.00 -2.59
C MET A 152 -6.48 10.74 -2.75
N ALA A 153 -5.42 10.31 -2.06
CA ALA A 153 -4.08 10.88 -2.19
C ALA A 153 -3.62 10.86 -3.65
N ARG A 154 -3.81 9.71 -4.32
CA ARG A 154 -3.56 9.56 -5.75
C ARG A 154 -4.35 10.57 -6.58
N HIS A 155 -5.67 10.68 -6.36
CA HIS A 155 -6.54 11.54 -7.15
C HIS A 155 -6.16 13.02 -7.04
N TYR A 156 -6.05 13.53 -5.81
CA TYR A 156 -5.85 14.96 -5.56
C TYR A 156 -4.43 15.42 -5.89
N THR A 157 -3.42 14.57 -5.70
CA THR A 157 -2.02 14.92 -6.01
C THR A 157 -1.62 14.57 -7.45
N LYS A 158 -2.43 13.76 -8.15
CA LYS A 158 -2.15 13.20 -9.47
C LYS A 158 -0.83 12.40 -9.52
N SER A 159 -0.34 11.96 -8.36
CA SER A 159 0.92 11.27 -8.20
C SER A 159 0.72 9.94 -7.49
N VAL A 160 1.32 8.87 -8.00
CA VAL A 160 1.36 7.56 -7.34
C VAL A 160 2.47 7.53 -6.30
N LEU A 161 3.41 8.46 -6.37
CA LEU A 161 4.49 8.54 -5.40
C LEU A 161 3.97 8.95 -4.02
N VAL A 162 2.90 9.75 -3.94
CA VAL A 162 2.29 10.13 -2.66
C VAL A 162 1.74 8.91 -1.92
N PRO A 163 0.80 8.10 -2.47
CA PRO A 163 0.35 6.89 -1.78
C PRO A 163 1.48 5.88 -1.56
N ILE A 164 2.49 5.79 -2.44
CA ILE A 164 3.69 4.98 -2.16
C ILE A 164 4.33 5.46 -0.87
N ILE A 165 4.64 6.74 -0.72
CA ILE A 165 5.28 7.29 0.48
C ILE A 165 4.45 7.01 1.75
N LEU A 166 3.12 7.18 1.68
CA LEU A 166 2.23 6.88 2.80
C LEU A 166 2.30 5.40 3.20
N HIS A 167 2.25 4.50 2.22
CA HIS A 167 2.27 3.07 2.44
C HIS A 167 3.66 2.56 2.89
N LEU A 168 4.75 3.15 2.38
CA LEU A 168 6.11 2.92 2.90
C LEU A 168 6.17 3.30 4.40
N TYR A 169 5.53 4.41 4.79
CA TYR A 169 5.51 4.89 6.16
C TYR A 169 4.75 3.96 7.10
N SER A 170 3.54 3.52 6.73
CA SER A 170 2.78 2.56 7.54
C SER A 170 3.49 1.21 7.67
N ASN A 171 4.02 0.68 6.56
CA ASN A 171 4.76 -0.59 6.62
C ASN A 171 6.05 -0.47 7.41
N LEU A 172 6.72 0.68 7.39
CA LEU A 172 7.88 0.91 8.26
C LEU A 172 7.47 0.87 9.73
N GLY A 173 6.38 1.54 10.13
CA GLY A 173 5.85 1.50 11.50
C GLY A 173 5.54 0.06 11.94
N ALA A 174 4.78 -0.66 11.12
CA ALA A 174 4.42 -2.05 11.38
C ALA A 174 5.64 -2.98 11.50
N VAL A 175 6.71 -2.74 10.72
CA VAL A 175 7.96 -3.52 10.84
C VAL A 175 8.75 -3.12 12.09
N LEU A 176 8.77 -1.85 12.49
CA LEU A 176 9.43 -1.43 13.73
C LEU A 176 8.81 -2.07 14.97
N GLU A 177 7.48 -2.16 15.04
CA GLU A 177 6.75 -2.90 16.10
C GLU A 177 7.11 -4.38 16.18
N ARG A 178 7.60 -4.96 15.09
CA ARG A 178 8.01 -6.38 15.02
C ARG A 178 9.49 -6.56 15.36
N LEU A 179 10.26 -5.48 15.47
CA LEU A 179 11.69 -5.51 15.78
C LEU A 179 12.01 -5.10 17.23
N LEU A 180 11.09 -4.38 17.87
CA LEU A 180 11.21 -3.80 19.22
C LEU A 180 10.21 -4.45 20.16
#